data_AF-A0AAI8U2U4-F1
#
_entry.id   AF-A0AAI8U2U4-F1
#
_cell.length_a   1.000
_cell.length_b   1.000
_cell.length_c   1.000
_cell.angle_alpha   90.00
_cell.angle_beta   90.00
_cell.angle_gamma   90.00
#
_symmetry.space_group_name_H-M   'P 1'
#
loop_
_entity.id
_entity.type
_entity.pdbx_description
1 polymer ?
#
loop_
_entity_poly.entity_id
_entity_poly.type
_entity_poly.pdbx_seq_one_letter_code
_entity_poly.pdbx_strand_id
1 'polypeptide(L)'
;MAFDLRDRSHQFKDELSDFLNATVCQGVRLNCMVFKTAGYTVVGYKNDRHNPRGAAFPLKINRDPKFYLSLSIRLHPDPRGGDFLMVHSSAMILRTGPEITDGNMLLHYDYERDKPDDYPEAHLQICATSEEWEKTGVRLDGNQRLLPKLHLPVGGRRFRPTLEDIVEFLIVEKLVESREGWKQAVKAGRDRFREKQLRAAIRNTPEVALDQLRKDGHID
;
A
#
# COMPACT_ATOMS: atom_id res chain seq x y z
N MET A 1 20.38 -1.68 20.35
CA MET A 1 19.45 -0.55 20.56
C MET A 1 18.03 -1.10 20.50
N ALA A 2 17.09 -0.56 21.28
CA ALA A 2 15.69 -0.95 21.18
C ALA A 2 15.07 -0.35 19.90
N PHE A 3 14.20 -1.09 19.23
CA PHE A 3 13.50 -0.61 18.05
C PHE A 3 12.56 0.54 18.42
N ASP A 4 12.82 1.75 17.88
CA ASP A 4 11.93 2.89 18.07
C ASP A 4 10.86 2.90 16.96
N LEU A 5 9.68 2.36 17.29
CA LEU A 5 8.54 2.34 16.39
C LEU A 5 8.14 3.75 15.93
N ARG A 6 8.19 4.74 16.81
CA ARG A 6 7.76 6.10 16.47
C ARG A 6 8.69 6.67 15.41
N ASP A 7 9.99 6.65 15.66
CA ASP A 7 10.98 7.24 14.76
C ASP A 7 10.98 6.54 13.40
N ARG A 8 10.90 5.20 13.39
CA ARG A 8 10.81 4.42 12.14
C ARG A 8 9.54 4.71 11.35
N SER A 9 8.40 4.85 12.03
CA SER A 9 7.13 5.21 11.37
C SER A 9 7.13 6.65 10.85
N HIS A 10 7.80 7.58 11.54
CA HIS A 10 7.99 8.94 11.05
C HIS A 10 8.86 8.99 9.79
N GLN A 11 9.99 8.27 9.78
CA GLN A 11 10.83 8.13 8.58
C GLN A 11 10.03 7.55 7.41
N PHE A 12 9.26 6.48 7.64
CA PHE A 12 8.44 5.87 6.60
C PHE A 12 7.35 6.83 6.07
N LYS A 13 6.70 7.60 6.94
CA LYS A 13 5.73 8.63 6.57
C LYS A 13 6.36 9.74 5.73
N ASP A 14 7.58 10.16 6.05
CA ASP A 14 8.32 11.18 5.31
C ASP A 14 8.73 10.65 3.92
N GLU A 15 9.26 9.42 3.84
CA GLU A 15 9.56 8.74 2.56
C GLU A 15 8.36 8.76 1.59
N LEU A 16 7.15 8.46 2.09
CA LEU A 16 5.93 8.46 1.28
C LEU A 16 5.45 9.88 0.91
N SER A 17 5.59 10.84 1.83
CA SER A 17 5.24 12.25 1.56
C SER A 17 6.16 12.83 0.48
N ASP A 18 7.46 12.56 0.57
CA ASP A 18 8.45 12.99 -0.41
C ASP A 18 8.21 12.33 -1.76
N PHE A 19 7.90 11.03 -1.78
CA PHE A 19 7.54 10.33 -3.01
C PHE A 19 6.32 10.98 -3.71
N LEU A 20 5.24 11.24 -2.98
CA LEU A 20 4.05 11.89 -3.53
C LEU A 20 4.39 13.27 -4.10
N ASN A 21 5.16 14.07 -3.36
CA ASN A 21 5.54 15.42 -3.78
C ASN A 21 6.58 15.45 -4.88
N ALA A 22 7.35 14.38 -5.07
CA ALA A 22 8.29 14.22 -6.19
C ALA A 22 7.61 13.71 -7.47
N THR A 23 6.33 13.32 -7.41
CA THR A 23 5.62 12.68 -8.53
C THR A 23 4.35 13.41 -8.94
N VAL A 24 3.27 13.28 -8.18
CA VAL A 24 1.89 13.66 -8.59
C VAL A 24 1.22 14.67 -7.68
N CYS A 25 1.89 15.08 -6.59
CA CYS A 25 1.34 15.99 -5.60
C CYS A 25 2.16 17.28 -5.43
N GLN A 26 1.55 18.25 -4.77
CA GLN A 26 2.20 19.47 -4.30
C GLN A 26 1.87 19.72 -2.82
N GLY A 27 2.89 19.60 -1.97
CA GLY A 27 2.80 19.91 -0.54
C GLY A 27 1.98 18.92 0.29
N VAL A 28 1.67 17.73 -0.23
CA VAL A 28 0.97 16.69 0.55
C VAL A 28 1.89 16.21 1.66
N ARG A 29 1.40 16.25 2.90
CA ARG A 29 2.11 15.75 4.08
C ARG A 29 1.26 14.70 4.77
N LEU A 30 1.78 13.48 4.82
CA LEU A 30 1.16 12.43 5.62
C LEU A 30 1.44 12.69 7.11
N ASN A 31 0.53 12.20 7.95
CA ASN A 31 0.63 12.20 9.40
C ASN A 31 0.89 10.77 9.90
N CYS A 32 1.49 10.65 11.09
CA CYS A 32 1.73 9.37 11.77
C CYS A 32 1.14 9.44 13.18
N MET A 33 0.08 8.68 13.39
CA MET A 33 -0.55 8.54 14.70
C MET A 33 0.07 7.41 15.49
N VAL A 34 0.34 7.64 16.77
CA VAL A 34 0.94 6.65 17.68
C VAL A 34 -0.10 6.16 18.68
N PHE A 35 -0.37 4.85 18.67
CA PHE A 35 -1.28 4.18 19.60
C PHE A 35 -0.45 3.41 20.64
N LYS A 36 0.13 4.15 21.59
CA LYS A 36 1.12 3.61 22.55
C LYS A 36 0.63 2.36 23.29
N THR A 37 -0.57 2.40 23.87
CA THR A 37 -1.14 1.27 24.62
C THR A 37 -1.36 0.03 23.76
N ALA A 38 -1.65 0.22 22.47
CA ALA A 38 -1.88 -0.88 21.54
C ALA A 38 -0.62 -1.29 20.76
N GLY A 39 0.51 -0.60 20.95
CA GLY A 39 1.80 -0.97 20.36
C GLY A 39 1.90 -0.81 18.83
N TYR A 40 1.13 0.09 18.22
CA TYR A 40 1.17 0.33 16.78
C TYR A 40 1.10 1.80 16.39
N THR A 41 1.40 2.10 15.13
CA THR A 41 1.20 3.42 14.53
C THR A 41 0.36 3.34 13.26
N VAL A 42 -0.30 4.44 12.88
CA VAL A 42 -1.04 4.55 11.62
C VAL A 42 -0.56 5.77 10.84
N VAL A 43 -0.05 5.52 9.63
CA VAL A 43 0.31 6.55 8.65
C VAL A 43 -0.87 6.80 7.72
N GLY A 44 -1.26 8.05 7.56
CA GLY A 44 -2.32 8.46 6.65
C GLY A 44 -2.41 9.98 6.47
N TYR A 45 -3.27 10.44 5.57
CA TYR A 45 -3.43 11.88 5.33
C TYR A 45 -4.52 12.48 6.21
N LYS A 46 -4.21 13.56 6.93
CA LYS A 46 -5.14 14.23 7.87
C LYS A 46 -5.86 13.24 8.80
N ASN A 47 -5.18 12.18 9.24
CA ASN A 47 -5.76 11.24 10.20
C ASN A 47 -5.69 11.78 11.63
N ASP A 48 -6.70 11.43 12.42
CA ASP A 48 -6.81 11.81 13.82
C ASP A 48 -7.48 10.68 14.65
N ARG A 49 -7.74 10.94 15.93
CA ARG A 49 -8.31 9.92 16.84
C ARG A 49 -9.72 9.47 16.47
N HIS A 50 -10.52 10.32 15.83
CA HIS A 50 -11.88 10.02 15.39
C HIS A 50 -11.89 9.39 13.99
N ASN A 51 -10.94 9.76 13.14
CA ASN A 51 -10.71 9.12 11.85
C ASN A 51 -9.24 8.65 11.70
N PRO A 52 -8.87 7.49 12.28
CA PRO A 52 -7.50 6.97 12.20
C PRO A 52 -7.05 6.62 10.78
N ARG A 53 -8.00 6.30 9.88
CA ARG A 53 -7.72 5.98 8.47
C ARG A 53 -7.41 7.22 7.63
N GLY A 54 -7.81 8.40 8.10
CA GLY A 54 -7.56 9.68 7.43
C GLY A 54 -8.51 9.99 6.29
N ALA A 55 -8.29 11.14 5.68
CA ALA A 55 -8.99 11.60 4.49
C ALA A 55 -8.21 11.22 3.22
N ALA A 56 -8.82 11.37 2.05
CA ALA A 56 -8.05 11.36 0.81
C ALA A 56 -7.33 12.68 0.59
N PHE A 57 -6.19 12.61 -0.10
CA PHE A 57 -5.52 13.77 -0.66
C PHE A 57 -5.77 13.87 -2.17
N PRO A 58 -5.86 15.10 -2.71
CA PRO A 58 -5.97 15.30 -4.14
C PRO A 58 -4.67 14.94 -4.85
N LEU A 59 -4.75 14.24 -5.98
CA LEU A 59 -3.63 14.04 -6.89
C LEU A 59 -3.54 15.26 -7.82
N LYS A 60 -2.78 16.27 -7.37
CA LYS A 60 -2.71 17.59 -8.00
C LYS A 60 -1.30 18.18 -7.94
N ILE A 61 -0.86 18.71 -9.08
CA ILE A 61 0.27 19.64 -9.19
C ILE A 61 -0.28 21.04 -9.47
N ASN A 62 -0.78 21.29 -10.69
CA ASN A 62 -1.28 22.60 -11.11
C ASN A 62 -2.78 22.60 -11.35
N ARG A 63 -3.29 21.57 -12.05
CA ARG A 63 -4.71 21.46 -12.43
C ARG A 63 -5.57 20.97 -11.29
N ASP A 64 -6.87 21.24 -11.35
CA ASP A 64 -7.81 20.66 -10.40
C ASP A 64 -7.80 19.13 -10.44
N PRO A 65 -7.90 18.48 -9.26
CA PRO A 65 -7.73 17.05 -9.15
C PRO A 65 -8.94 16.34 -9.73
N LYS A 66 -8.71 15.43 -10.68
CA LYS A 66 -9.72 14.45 -11.11
C LYS A 66 -9.79 13.24 -10.18
N PHE A 67 -8.69 13.00 -9.46
CA PHE A 67 -8.51 11.82 -8.63
C PHE A 67 -8.06 12.21 -7.23
N TYR A 68 -8.52 11.41 -6.28
CA TYR A 68 -8.17 11.48 -4.88
C TYR A 68 -7.71 10.11 -4.43
N LEU A 69 -6.69 10.08 -3.57
CA LEU A 69 -6.15 8.84 -3.04
C LEU A 69 -6.27 8.82 -1.53
N SER A 70 -6.91 7.78 -0.99
CA SER A 70 -6.81 7.46 0.43
C SER A 70 -5.65 6.53 0.66
N LEU A 71 -4.89 6.76 1.73
CA LEU A 71 -3.78 5.92 2.13
C LEU A 71 -3.83 5.76 3.65
N SER A 72 -3.91 4.52 4.11
CA SER A 72 -3.86 4.17 5.53
C SER A 72 -2.95 2.97 5.71
N ILE A 73 -1.85 3.12 6.43
CA ILE A 73 -0.87 2.04 6.68
C ILE A 73 -0.71 1.86 8.19
N ARG A 74 -1.08 0.70 8.70
CA ARG A 74 -0.85 0.29 10.09
C ARG A 74 0.51 -0.41 10.21
N LEU A 75 1.35 0.11 11.08
CA LEU A 75 2.71 -0.34 11.30
C LEU A 75 2.89 -0.84 12.74
N HIS A 76 3.60 -1.94 12.87
CA HIS A 76 3.96 -2.57 14.13
C HIS A 76 5.48 -2.81 14.18
N PRO A 77 6.08 -2.95 15.37
CA PRO A 77 7.36 -3.62 15.50
C PRO A 77 7.23 -5.05 14.98
N ASP A 78 8.25 -5.57 14.32
CA ASP A 78 8.26 -6.97 13.95
C ASP A 78 8.35 -7.86 15.19
N PRO A 79 7.47 -8.88 15.36
CA PRO A 79 7.42 -9.69 16.57
C PRO A 79 8.63 -10.59 16.78
N ARG A 80 9.42 -10.88 15.73
CA ARG A 80 10.68 -11.62 15.84
C ARG A 80 11.83 -10.74 16.35
N GLY A 81 11.58 -9.45 16.59
CA GLY A 81 12.55 -8.48 17.06
C GLY A 81 13.49 -7.96 15.96
N GLY A 82 14.47 -7.15 16.38
CA GLY A 82 15.43 -6.48 15.51
C GLY A 82 14.95 -5.12 15.01
N ASP A 83 15.51 -4.66 13.89
CA ASP A 83 15.33 -3.29 13.37
C ASP A 83 14.19 -3.14 12.34
N PHE A 84 13.27 -4.10 12.27
CA PHE A 84 12.28 -4.17 11.19
C PHE A 84 10.95 -3.53 11.56
N LEU A 85 10.55 -2.55 10.75
CA LEU A 85 9.20 -2.01 10.73
C LEU A 85 8.30 -2.92 9.91
N MET A 86 7.23 -3.44 10.52
CA MET A 86 6.30 -4.36 9.89
C MET A 86 5.02 -3.64 9.50
N VAL A 87 4.64 -3.74 8.22
CA VAL A 87 3.26 -3.41 7.80
C VAL A 87 2.35 -4.54 8.25
N HIS A 88 1.37 -4.20 9.08
CA HIS A 88 0.30 -5.11 9.50
C HIS A 88 -0.88 -5.02 8.53
N SER A 89 -1.26 -3.80 8.15
CA SER A 89 -2.25 -3.59 7.09
C SER A 89 -1.98 -2.31 6.31
N SER A 90 -2.40 -2.27 5.06
CA SER A 90 -2.41 -1.07 4.23
C SER A 90 -3.62 -1.06 3.32
N ALA A 91 -4.25 0.10 3.20
CA ALA A 91 -5.33 0.35 2.26
C ALA A 91 -4.97 1.54 1.37
N MET A 92 -5.11 1.38 0.06
CA MET A 92 -4.95 2.43 -0.94
C MET A 92 -6.20 2.45 -1.82
N ILE A 93 -6.98 3.53 -1.72
CA ILE A 93 -8.28 3.64 -2.41
C ILE A 93 -8.23 4.82 -3.37
N LEU A 94 -8.30 4.53 -4.66
CA LEU A 94 -8.37 5.55 -5.72
C LEU A 94 -9.84 5.87 -5.99
N ARG A 95 -10.17 7.17 -6.01
CA ARG A 95 -11.54 7.66 -6.20
C ARG A 95 -11.60 8.99 -6.94
N THR A 96 -12.80 9.37 -7.40
CA THR A 96 -13.05 10.60 -8.15
C THR A 96 -13.50 11.78 -7.29
N GLY A 97 -13.67 11.59 -5.97
CA GLY A 97 -14.09 12.65 -5.05
C GLY A 97 -13.37 12.62 -3.69
N PRO A 98 -13.42 13.73 -2.93
CA PRO A 98 -12.73 13.84 -1.65
C PRO A 98 -13.36 12.98 -0.55
N GLU A 99 -14.68 12.79 -0.56
CA GLU A 99 -15.39 11.91 0.38
C GLU A 99 -15.52 10.50 -0.19
N ILE A 100 -15.63 9.48 0.67
CA ILE A 100 -15.83 8.10 0.21
C ILE A 100 -17.31 7.84 -0.05
N THR A 101 -17.65 7.37 -1.25
CA THR A 101 -18.98 6.84 -1.57
C THR A 101 -18.84 5.60 -2.45
N ASP A 102 -19.83 4.71 -2.43
CA ASP A 102 -19.81 3.52 -3.29
C ASP A 102 -19.73 3.87 -4.79
N GLY A 103 -20.27 5.03 -5.17
CA GLY A 103 -20.30 5.48 -6.57
C GLY A 103 -19.05 6.23 -7.05
N ASN A 104 -18.07 6.50 -6.18
CA ASN A 104 -16.88 7.28 -6.58
C ASN A 104 -15.55 6.54 -6.43
N MET A 105 -15.55 5.35 -5.84
CA MET A 105 -14.37 4.50 -5.80
C MET A 105 -14.13 3.90 -7.19
N LEU A 106 -12.85 3.77 -7.56
CA LEU A 106 -12.43 3.17 -8.84
C LEU A 106 -11.73 1.84 -8.61
N LEU A 107 -10.81 1.81 -7.65
CA LEU A 107 -10.12 0.60 -7.23
C LEU A 107 -9.61 0.75 -5.81
N HIS A 108 -9.31 -0.38 -5.19
CA HIS A 108 -8.61 -0.43 -3.93
C HIS A 108 -7.61 -1.57 -3.89
N TYR A 109 -6.41 -1.24 -3.46
CA TYR A 109 -5.40 -2.21 -3.07
C TYR A 109 -5.40 -2.32 -1.55
N ASP A 110 -5.69 -3.52 -1.08
CA ASP A 110 -5.78 -3.82 0.34
C ASP A 110 -4.78 -4.91 0.69
N TYR A 111 -4.17 -4.72 1.85
CA TYR A 111 -3.32 -5.70 2.48
C TYR A 111 -3.67 -5.80 3.96
N GLU A 112 -3.89 -7.02 4.43
CA GLU A 112 -4.08 -7.36 5.83
C GLU A 112 -3.33 -8.65 6.14
N ARG A 113 -2.37 -8.53 7.06
CA ARG A 113 -1.57 -9.65 7.53
C ARG A 113 -2.42 -10.62 8.35
N ASP A 114 -2.22 -11.92 8.11
CA ASP A 114 -2.84 -13.02 8.84
C ASP A 114 -4.38 -12.89 8.83
N LYS A 115 -4.92 -12.54 7.65
CA LYS A 115 -6.34 -12.32 7.42
C LYS A 115 -7.14 -13.61 7.70
N PRO A 116 -8.24 -13.57 8.48
CA PRO A 116 -8.85 -14.77 9.05
C PRO A 116 -9.88 -15.50 8.16
N ASP A 117 -10.28 -14.92 7.02
CA ASP A 117 -11.49 -15.30 6.26
C ASP A 117 -11.20 -15.97 4.91
N ASP A 118 -10.08 -16.69 4.82
CA ASP A 118 -9.53 -17.35 3.61
C ASP A 118 -9.29 -16.42 2.40
N TYR A 119 -9.56 -15.12 2.50
CA TYR A 119 -9.25 -14.19 1.44
C TYR A 119 -7.75 -13.96 1.31
N PRO A 120 -7.27 -13.63 0.10
CA PRO A 120 -5.88 -13.26 -0.10
C PRO A 120 -5.49 -12.10 0.82
N GLU A 121 -4.38 -12.24 1.54
CA GLU A 121 -3.89 -11.17 2.41
C GLU A 121 -3.65 -9.86 1.68
N ALA A 122 -3.21 -9.94 0.42
CA ALA A 122 -3.05 -8.81 -0.48
C ALA A 122 -3.92 -9.01 -1.70
N HIS A 123 -4.75 -8.03 -2.02
CA HIS A 123 -5.69 -8.10 -3.14
C HIS A 123 -6.01 -6.73 -3.73
N LEU A 124 -6.50 -6.78 -4.97
CA LEU A 124 -7.12 -5.69 -5.70
C LEU A 124 -8.63 -5.95 -5.75
N GLN A 125 -9.42 -4.91 -5.60
CA GLN A 125 -10.81 -4.94 -6.04
C GLN A 125 -11.07 -3.74 -6.96
N ILE A 126 -11.89 -3.99 -7.98
CA ILE A 126 -12.20 -3.02 -9.03
C ILE A 126 -13.63 -2.56 -8.81
N CYS A 127 -13.79 -1.26 -8.60
CA CYS A 127 -15.09 -0.65 -8.37
C CYS A 127 -15.72 -0.27 -9.72
N ALA A 128 -16.22 -1.27 -10.43
CA ALA A 128 -16.89 -1.11 -11.71
C ALA A 128 -18.09 -2.05 -11.82
N THR A 129 -18.98 -1.75 -12.76
CA THR A 129 -20.06 -2.63 -13.19
C THR A 129 -19.71 -3.26 -14.54
N SER A 130 -20.16 -4.50 -14.74
CA SER A 130 -20.06 -5.22 -16.01
C SER A 130 -21.13 -6.30 -16.00
N GLU A 131 -21.89 -6.37 -17.09
CA GLU A 131 -22.99 -7.33 -17.23
C GLU A 131 -22.49 -8.78 -17.14
N GLU A 132 -21.31 -9.06 -17.71
CA GLU A 132 -20.65 -10.36 -17.67
C GLU A 132 -20.22 -10.72 -16.25
N TRP A 133 -19.62 -9.77 -15.52
CA TRP A 133 -19.27 -9.96 -14.12
C TRP A 133 -20.49 -10.12 -13.21
N GLU A 134 -21.59 -9.43 -13.51
CA GLU A 134 -22.84 -9.57 -12.77
C GLU A 134 -23.48 -10.94 -12.98
N LYS A 135 -23.49 -11.46 -14.23
CA LYS A 135 -23.97 -12.80 -14.57
C LYS A 135 -23.13 -13.90 -13.91
N THR A 136 -21.79 -13.78 -13.98
CA THR A 136 -20.85 -14.75 -13.39
C THR A 136 -20.73 -14.61 -11.87
N GLY A 137 -21.14 -13.48 -11.29
CA GLY A 137 -21.09 -13.20 -9.86
C GLY A 137 -22.08 -14.01 -9.01
N VAL A 138 -22.96 -14.80 -9.62
CA VAL A 138 -23.78 -15.80 -8.89
C VAL A 138 -22.86 -16.93 -8.44
N ARG A 139 -22.56 -16.95 -7.14
CA ARG A 139 -21.64 -17.93 -6.54
C ARG A 139 -22.31 -19.31 -6.41
N LEU A 140 -21.50 -20.33 -6.17
CA LEU A 140 -21.96 -21.71 -5.96
C LEU A 140 -22.87 -21.88 -4.74
N ASP A 141 -22.82 -20.94 -3.77
CA ASP A 141 -23.71 -20.89 -2.62
C ASP A 141 -25.04 -20.16 -2.90
N GLY A 142 -25.28 -19.76 -4.17
CA GLY A 142 -26.46 -19.02 -4.61
C GLY A 142 -26.41 -17.52 -4.32
N ASN A 143 -25.41 -17.03 -3.58
CA ASN A 143 -25.29 -15.61 -3.27
C ASN A 143 -24.70 -14.84 -4.44
N GLN A 144 -25.27 -13.67 -4.75
CA GLN A 144 -24.69 -12.77 -5.73
C GLN A 144 -23.52 -11.99 -5.11
N ARG A 145 -22.42 -11.89 -5.86
CA ARG A 145 -21.26 -11.08 -5.49
C ARG A 145 -20.78 -10.25 -6.67
N LEU A 146 -20.92 -8.94 -6.53
CA LEU A 146 -20.52 -7.98 -7.55
C LEU A 146 -19.00 -7.82 -7.61
N LEU A 147 -18.50 -7.36 -8.77
CA LEU A 147 -17.07 -7.13 -9.02
C LEU A 147 -16.36 -6.32 -7.92
N PRO A 148 -16.92 -5.23 -7.36
CA PRO A 148 -16.28 -4.47 -6.29
C PRO A 148 -16.06 -5.27 -4.99
N LYS A 149 -16.73 -6.41 -4.83
CA LYS A 149 -16.59 -7.30 -3.66
C LYS A 149 -15.69 -8.51 -3.93
N LEU A 150 -15.18 -8.68 -5.15
CA LEU A 150 -14.25 -9.74 -5.51
C LEU A 150 -12.83 -9.33 -5.17
N HIS A 151 -12.06 -10.26 -4.59
CA HIS A 151 -10.70 -10.00 -4.11
C HIS A 151 -9.71 -10.66 -5.07
N LEU A 152 -9.20 -9.89 -6.02
CA LEU A 152 -8.24 -10.38 -7.01
C LEU A 152 -6.85 -10.44 -6.37
N PRO A 153 -6.23 -11.62 -6.21
CA PRO A 153 -4.93 -11.74 -5.58
C PRO A 153 -3.83 -11.08 -6.42
N VAL A 154 -2.84 -10.50 -5.75
CA VAL A 154 -1.75 -9.71 -6.38
C VAL A 154 -0.35 -10.30 -6.13
N GLY A 155 -0.27 -11.60 -5.86
CA GLY A 155 0.99 -12.31 -5.57
C GLY A 155 1.35 -12.43 -4.09
N GLY A 156 0.46 -12.03 -3.17
CA GLY A 156 0.61 -12.22 -1.73
C GLY A 156 1.44 -11.14 -1.03
N ARG A 157 1.66 -11.30 0.28
CA ARG A 157 2.15 -10.21 1.16
C ARG A 157 3.46 -9.56 0.71
N ARG A 158 4.36 -10.27 0.02
CA ARG A 158 5.68 -9.75 -0.40
C ARG A 158 5.67 -9.08 -1.77
N PHE A 159 4.69 -9.40 -2.61
CA PHE A 159 4.55 -8.87 -3.97
C PHE A 159 3.38 -7.89 -4.11
N ARG A 160 2.79 -7.50 -2.97
CA ARG A 160 1.68 -6.56 -2.93
C ARG A 160 2.04 -5.24 -3.64
N PRO A 161 1.08 -4.64 -4.38
CA PRO A 161 1.22 -3.33 -4.96
C PRO A 161 1.58 -2.29 -3.92
N THR A 162 2.39 -1.34 -4.37
CA THR A 162 2.94 -0.22 -3.63
C THR A 162 2.24 1.08 -4.05
N LEU A 163 2.51 2.16 -3.32
CA LEU A 163 2.00 3.48 -3.71
C LEU A 163 2.60 3.91 -5.06
N GLU A 164 3.84 3.49 -5.32
CA GLU A 164 4.55 3.68 -6.58
C GLU A 164 3.80 3.06 -7.77
N ASP A 165 3.14 1.92 -7.59
CA ASP A 165 2.43 1.22 -8.68
C ASP A 165 1.15 1.97 -9.09
N ILE A 166 0.39 2.53 -8.14
CA ILE A 166 -0.76 3.40 -8.45
C ILE A 166 -0.31 4.66 -9.18
N VAL A 167 0.76 5.29 -8.67
CA VAL A 167 1.27 6.55 -9.23
C VAL A 167 1.80 6.33 -10.65
N GLU A 168 2.61 5.28 -10.87
CA GLU A 168 3.12 4.94 -12.20
C GLU A 168 1.98 4.65 -13.19
N PHE A 169 0.98 3.85 -12.79
CA PHE A 169 -0.22 3.59 -13.61
C PHE A 169 -0.88 4.89 -14.05
N LEU A 170 -1.20 5.79 -13.11
CA LEU A 170 -1.90 7.05 -13.40
C LEU A 170 -1.09 7.96 -14.33
N ILE A 171 0.24 7.99 -14.19
CA ILE A 171 1.10 8.82 -15.03
C ILE A 171 1.24 8.22 -16.44
N VAL A 172 1.50 6.91 -16.55
CA VAL A 172 1.73 6.23 -17.83
C VAL A 172 0.47 6.26 -18.70
N GLU A 173 -0.71 6.09 -18.09
CA GLU A 173 -2.01 6.22 -18.74
C GLU A 173 -2.44 7.68 -18.98
N LYS A 174 -1.59 8.66 -18.63
CA LYS A 174 -1.82 10.10 -18.82
C LYS A 174 -3.09 10.62 -18.11
N LEU A 175 -3.44 10.00 -16.97
CA LEU A 175 -4.60 10.36 -16.17
C LEU A 175 -4.32 11.51 -15.19
N VAL A 176 -3.05 11.72 -14.82
CA VAL A 176 -2.60 12.79 -13.93
C VAL A 176 -1.40 13.54 -14.48
N GLU A 177 -1.18 14.78 -14.01
CA GLU A 177 0.07 15.48 -14.23
C GLU A 177 1.20 14.83 -13.43
N SER A 178 2.43 14.87 -13.96
CA SER A 178 3.62 14.37 -13.28
C SER A 178 4.71 15.42 -13.24
N ARG A 179 5.58 15.34 -12.23
CA ARG A 179 6.79 16.15 -12.13
C ARG A 179 7.91 15.59 -13.00
N GLU A 180 8.81 16.46 -13.40
CA GLU A 180 10.10 16.03 -13.95
C GLU A 180 10.82 15.12 -12.94
N GLY A 181 11.42 14.03 -13.43
CA GLY A 181 12.12 13.07 -12.57
C GLY A 181 11.22 12.02 -11.88
N TRP A 182 9.91 11.98 -12.17
CA TRP A 182 9.00 11.05 -11.51
C TRP A 182 9.42 9.57 -11.64
N LYS A 183 10.02 9.19 -12.77
CA LYS A 183 10.49 7.82 -13.04
C LYS A 183 11.57 7.39 -12.04
N GLN A 184 12.49 8.30 -11.73
CA GLN A 184 13.56 8.07 -10.76
C GLN A 184 12.97 7.95 -9.36
N ALA A 185 11.99 8.78 -8.99
CA ALA A 185 11.30 8.68 -7.71
C ALA A 185 10.56 7.34 -7.55
N VAL A 186 9.81 6.92 -8.57
CA VAL A 186 9.12 5.62 -8.63
C VAL A 186 10.12 4.47 -8.50
N LYS A 187 11.20 4.48 -9.30
CA LYS A 187 12.23 3.45 -9.24
C LYS A 187 12.87 3.35 -7.86
N ALA A 188 13.27 4.49 -7.28
CA ALA A 188 13.93 4.53 -5.99
C ALA A 188 13.02 4.03 -4.85
N GLY A 189 11.74 4.41 -4.86
CA GLY A 189 10.75 3.92 -3.90
C GLY A 189 10.54 2.41 -3.99
N ARG A 190 10.36 1.91 -5.22
CA ARG A 190 10.19 0.48 -5.49
C ARG A 190 11.42 -0.35 -5.13
N ASP A 191 12.62 0.16 -5.39
CA ASP A 191 13.87 -0.52 -5.01
C ASP A 191 14.00 -0.62 -3.48
N ARG A 192 13.70 0.46 -2.73
CA ARG A 192 13.65 0.40 -1.25
C ARG A 192 12.63 -0.61 -0.75
N PHE A 193 11.44 -0.66 -1.35
CA PHE A 193 10.42 -1.64 -0.99
C PHE A 193 10.91 -3.07 -1.21
N ARG A 194 11.45 -3.37 -2.40
CA ARG A 194 11.98 -4.68 -2.77
C ARG A 194 13.12 -5.11 -1.86
N GLU A 195 14.04 -4.21 -1.54
CA GLU A 195 15.12 -4.48 -0.59
C GLU A 195 14.56 -4.83 0.80
N LYS A 196 13.62 -4.03 1.33
CA LYS A 196 12.94 -4.30 2.61
C LYS A 196 12.25 -5.68 2.59
N GLN A 197 11.55 -6.03 1.50
CA GLN A 197 10.91 -7.33 1.34
C GLN A 197 11.90 -8.49 1.25
N LEU A 198 13.01 -8.31 0.53
CA LEU A 198 14.07 -9.32 0.38
C LEU A 198 14.77 -9.58 1.71
N ARG A 199 15.18 -8.54 2.44
CA ARG A 199 15.76 -8.67 3.79
C ARG A 199 14.80 -9.43 4.73
N ALA A 200 13.51 -9.10 4.68
CA ALA A 200 12.49 -9.80 5.46
C ALA A 200 12.23 -11.24 4.98
N ALA A 201 12.53 -11.57 3.72
CA ALA A 201 12.41 -12.94 3.20
C ALA A 201 13.59 -13.79 3.65
N ILE A 202 14.81 -13.29 3.45
CA ILE A 202 16.05 -13.92 3.90
C ILE A 202 16.01 -14.18 5.41
N ARG A 203 15.62 -13.19 6.22
CA ARG A 203 15.52 -13.38 7.67
C ARG A 203 14.52 -14.48 8.07
N ASN A 204 13.47 -14.70 7.28
CA ASN A 204 12.47 -15.70 7.60
C ASN A 204 12.89 -17.12 7.22
N THR A 205 13.85 -17.25 6.30
CA THR A 205 14.29 -18.52 5.70
C THR A 205 15.78 -18.42 5.34
N PRO A 206 16.67 -18.15 6.33
CA PRO A 206 18.08 -17.84 6.07
C PRO A 206 18.82 -19.01 5.43
N GLU A 207 18.46 -20.25 5.75
CA GLU A 207 19.01 -21.47 5.18
C GLU A 207 18.82 -21.55 3.66
N VAL A 208 17.66 -21.17 3.14
CA VAL A 208 17.40 -21.15 1.68
C VAL A 208 18.25 -20.07 1.02
N ALA A 209 18.42 -18.91 1.66
CA ALA A 209 19.29 -17.86 1.13
C ALA A 209 20.76 -18.30 1.11
N LEU A 210 21.25 -18.95 2.17
CA LEU A 210 22.61 -19.46 2.25
C LEU A 210 22.87 -20.57 1.23
N ASP A 211 21.93 -21.51 1.06
CA ASP A 211 22.02 -22.56 0.04
C ASP A 211 22.12 -21.97 -1.38
N GLN A 212 21.29 -20.98 -1.70
CA GLN A 212 21.36 -20.30 -2.99
C GLN A 212 22.70 -19.58 -3.20
N LEU A 213 23.19 -18.86 -2.19
CA LEU A 213 24.47 -18.17 -2.26
C LEU A 213 25.66 -19.13 -2.44
N ARG A 214 25.62 -20.33 -1.86
CA ARG A 214 26.62 -21.38 -2.11
C ARG A 214 26.56 -21.91 -3.54
N LYS A 215 25.37 -22.20 -4.04
CA LYS A 215 25.16 -22.66 -5.43
C LYS A 215 25.66 -21.64 -6.46
N ASP A 216 25.51 -20.36 -6.15
CA ASP A 216 25.98 -19.26 -6.99
C ASP A 216 27.47 -18.93 -6.80
N GLY A 217 28.17 -19.60 -5.87
CA GLY A 217 29.60 -19.41 -5.61
C GLY A 217 29.94 -18.10 -4.88
N HIS A 218 28.97 -17.50 -4.18
CA HIS A 218 29.18 -16.27 -3.40
C HIS A 218 29.79 -16.53 -2.02
N ILE A 219 29.60 -17.74 -1.48
CA ILE A 219 30.12 -18.22 -0.19
C ILE A 219 30.40 -19.72 -0.28
N ASP A 220 31.27 -20.24 0.59
CA ASP A 220 31.63 -21.66 0.67
C ASP A 220 30.60 -22.51 1.47
#